data_AF-A0A0D2XFI3-F1
#
_entry.id   AF-A0A0D2XFI3-F1
#
_cell.length_a   1.000
_cell.length_b   1.000
_cell.length_c   1.000
_cell.angle_alpha   90.00
_cell.angle_beta   90.00
_cell.angle_gamma   90.00
#
_symmetry.space_group_name_H-M   'P 1'
#
loop_
_entity.id
_entity.type
_entity.pdbx_description
1 polymer ?
#
loop_
_entity_poly.entity_id
_entity_poly.type
_entity_poly.pdbx_seq_one_letter_code
_entity_poly.pdbx_strand_id
1 'polypeptide(L)'
;MTRWTYDPVARVWPRVWFISSEDLFNWSDPVWAEPWGIDPELFQDPVTKKTYLNLMAPNNNKDRLWGIAQSRPEGPKMYYKDGWYYLLIAEGGTDQLHRSTIARSKTPSGPFVAGPHNPLLYNGQWGFDNLTVQSTGHATLTKTNDGLWYATFLARRNINGSSPLGRETFMVNVDWKDEWPVFNQGDPVLLSRQIKPEVGPRQVPRQWVDDFSRAKLDSSWYQLRVPYTKNYKLEKGKLVLKPNVFGLSDRDTPAALLRKQKSLNMTFSAELSSFKGDLGPRNKIGISSYLSEFQHQDIGIRGCVNATSICLYTELNKNGTQEVIVSEKKPQYT
;
A
#
# COMPACT_ATOMS: atom_id res chain seq x y z
N MET A 1 -3.79 -11.47 -24.38
CA MET A 1 -3.46 -12.85 -23.93
C MET A 1 -3.16 -12.79 -22.44
N THR A 2 -3.81 -13.63 -21.64
CA THR A 2 -3.68 -13.68 -20.17
C THR A 2 -2.53 -14.61 -19.77
N ARG A 3 -1.76 -14.25 -18.74
CA ARG A 3 -0.58 -15.00 -18.26
C ARG A 3 -0.49 -15.04 -16.75
N TRP A 4 -0.11 -16.19 -16.20
CA TRP A 4 -0.20 -16.47 -14.76
C TRP A 4 1.18 -16.63 -14.09
N THR A 5 1.36 -16.03 -12.91
CA THR A 5 2.39 -16.39 -11.92
C THR A 5 1.78 -17.30 -10.83
N TYR A 6 2.55 -18.26 -10.29
CA TYR A 6 2.05 -19.43 -9.55
C TYR A 6 1.56 -19.16 -8.10
N ASP A 7 0.33 -19.57 -7.74
CA ASP A 7 -0.15 -19.71 -6.35
C ASP A 7 -0.62 -21.14 -6.03
N PRO A 8 -0.11 -21.81 -4.98
CA PRO A 8 -0.59 -23.11 -4.52
C PRO A 8 -1.86 -23.09 -3.63
N VAL A 9 -2.36 -21.94 -3.14
CA VAL A 9 -3.48 -21.90 -2.17
C VAL A 9 -4.65 -21.06 -2.70
N ALA A 10 -5.75 -21.72 -3.08
CA ALA A 10 -6.96 -21.04 -3.53
C ALA A 10 -7.65 -20.29 -2.37
N ARG A 11 -7.65 -18.96 -2.43
CA ARG A 11 -8.54 -18.08 -1.65
C ARG A 11 -9.36 -17.25 -2.63
N VAL A 12 -10.61 -16.92 -2.27
CA VAL A 12 -11.58 -16.20 -3.10
C VAL A 12 -10.90 -15.05 -3.86
N TRP A 13 -10.89 -15.13 -5.19
CA TRP A 13 -10.13 -14.22 -6.04
C TRP A 13 -10.92 -12.96 -6.36
N PRO A 14 -10.28 -11.78 -6.34
CA PRO A 14 -10.91 -10.54 -6.79
C PRO A 14 -11.15 -10.56 -8.30
N ARG A 15 -12.08 -9.73 -8.75
CA ARG A 15 -12.32 -9.49 -10.19
C ARG A 15 -11.41 -8.37 -10.68
N VAL A 16 -10.82 -8.57 -11.85
CA VAL A 16 -9.99 -7.58 -12.52
C VAL A 16 -10.89 -6.62 -13.31
N TRP A 17 -10.58 -5.33 -13.26
CA TRP A 17 -11.20 -4.30 -14.09
C TRP A 17 -10.17 -3.23 -14.43
N PHE A 18 -10.42 -2.49 -15.49
CA PHE A 18 -9.56 -1.41 -15.97
C PHE A 18 -10.38 -0.14 -16.19
N ILE A 19 -9.72 1.00 -16.01
CA ILE A 19 -10.22 2.32 -16.40
C ILE A 19 -9.13 3.03 -17.18
N SER A 20 -9.52 3.89 -18.10
CA SER A 20 -8.61 4.69 -18.91
C SER A 20 -8.86 6.18 -18.71
N SER A 21 -7.82 6.98 -18.92
CA SER A 21 -7.87 8.43 -18.88
C SER A 21 -6.85 9.01 -19.84
N GLU A 22 -7.22 10.06 -20.57
CA GLU A 22 -6.30 10.81 -21.44
C GLU A 22 -5.55 11.91 -20.69
N ASP A 23 -6.09 12.38 -19.56
CA ASP A 23 -5.61 13.55 -18.82
C ASP A 23 -5.24 13.26 -17.36
N LEU A 24 -5.44 12.02 -16.88
CA LEU A 24 -5.28 11.57 -15.49
C LEU A 24 -6.26 12.19 -14.48
N PHE A 25 -7.26 12.93 -14.94
CA PHE A 25 -8.30 13.57 -14.12
C PHE A 25 -9.68 12.97 -14.37
N ASN A 26 -10.03 12.76 -15.64
CA ASN A 26 -11.30 12.19 -16.07
C ASN A 26 -11.09 10.73 -16.47
N TRP A 27 -11.76 9.83 -15.77
CA TRP A 27 -11.61 8.39 -15.95
C TRP A 27 -12.88 7.79 -16.55
N SER A 28 -12.72 6.78 -17.40
CA SER A 28 -13.83 6.02 -17.96
C SER A 28 -14.59 5.23 -16.90
N ASP A 29 -15.77 4.72 -17.27
CA ASP A 29 -16.42 3.65 -16.52
C ASP A 29 -15.52 2.40 -16.49
N PRO A 30 -15.62 1.56 -15.43
CA PRO A 30 -14.86 0.31 -15.33
C PRO A 30 -15.19 -0.68 -16.46
N VAL A 31 -14.13 -1.16 -17.13
CA VAL A 31 -14.19 -2.30 -18.04
C VAL A 31 -13.80 -3.55 -17.26
N TRP A 32 -14.75 -4.44 -17.03
CA TRP A 32 -14.53 -5.69 -16.30
C TRP A 32 -13.82 -6.73 -17.18
N ALA A 33 -12.92 -7.48 -16.56
CA ALA A 33 -12.24 -8.60 -17.18
C ALA A 33 -12.51 -9.88 -16.38
N GLU A 34 -12.53 -11.02 -17.08
CA GLU A 34 -12.84 -12.34 -16.50
C GLU A 34 -11.66 -13.17 -15.94
N PRO A 35 -10.38 -12.73 -15.92
CA PRO A 35 -9.34 -13.58 -15.36
C PRO A 35 -9.35 -13.55 -13.83
N TRP A 36 -9.12 -14.71 -13.22
CA TRP A 36 -9.02 -14.92 -11.79
C TRP A 36 -7.60 -14.70 -11.29
N GLY A 37 -7.34 -13.67 -10.48
CA GLY A 37 -6.01 -13.45 -9.94
C GLY A 37 -5.84 -12.09 -9.26
N ILE A 38 -4.62 -11.78 -8.85
CA ILE A 38 -4.21 -10.50 -8.29
C ILE A 38 -3.08 -9.87 -9.09
N ASP A 39 -2.81 -8.61 -8.79
CA ASP A 39 -1.73 -7.82 -9.38
C ASP A 39 -1.72 -7.79 -10.92
N PRO A 40 -2.86 -7.44 -11.55
CA PRO A 40 -2.93 -7.34 -13.00
C PRO A 40 -2.01 -6.22 -13.51
N GLU A 41 -1.25 -6.52 -14.56
CA GLU A 41 -0.48 -5.58 -15.33
C GLU A 41 -0.74 -5.76 -16.82
N LEU A 42 -0.91 -4.63 -17.53
CA LEU A 42 -1.01 -4.60 -18.97
C LEU A 42 0.37 -4.27 -19.55
N PHE A 43 0.88 -5.20 -20.36
CA PHE A 43 2.09 -5.00 -21.15
C PHE A 43 1.74 -4.83 -22.63
N GLN A 44 2.04 -3.65 -23.16
CA GLN A 44 1.90 -3.35 -24.58
C GLN A 44 3.22 -3.67 -25.29
N ASP A 45 3.21 -4.75 -26.07
CA ASP A 45 4.41 -5.23 -26.73
C ASP A 45 4.78 -4.34 -27.93
N PRO A 46 5.94 -3.66 -27.90
CA PRO A 46 6.33 -2.76 -28.98
C PRO A 46 6.68 -3.51 -30.27
N VAL A 47 7.02 -4.79 -30.21
CA VAL A 47 7.42 -5.63 -31.36
C VAL A 47 6.19 -6.22 -32.02
N THR A 48 5.39 -6.98 -31.27
CA THR A 48 4.23 -7.70 -31.85
C THR A 48 2.96 -6.87 -31.95
N LYS A 49 2.94 -5.68 -31.33
CA LYS A 49 1.77 -4.79 -31.18
C LYS A 49 0.60 -5.43 -30.42
N LYS A 50 0.83 -6.56 -29.76
CA LYS A 50 -0.17 -7.22 -28.91
C LYS A 50 -0.13 -6.63 -27.50
N THR A 51 -1.28 -6.67 -26.83
CA THR A 51 -1.37 -6.41 -25.39
C THR A 51 -1.47 -7.73 -24.63
N TYR A 52 -0.63 -7.84 -23.60
CA TYR A 52 -0.57 -8.95 -22.69
C TYR A 52 -1.08 -8.51 -21.33
N LEU A 53 -1.83 -9.40 -20.68
CA LEU A 53 -2.25 -9.23 -19.30
C LEU A 53 -1.45 -10.21 -18.46
N ASN A 54 -0.53 -9.70 -17.65
CA ASN A 54 0.25 -10.46 -16.69
C ASN A 54 -0.41 -10.35 -15.32
N LEU A 55 -0.54 -11.46 -14.58
CA LEU A 55 -1.13 -11.45 -13.24
C LEU A 55 -0.73 -12.71 -12.45
N MET A 56 -0.98 -12.69 -11.15
CA MET A 56 -0.75 -13.80 -10.23
C MET A 56 -2.02 -14.59 -10.00
N ALA A 57 -1.99 -15.91 -10.16
CA ALA A 57 -3.20 -16.73 -10.17
C ALA A 57 -2.97 -18.24 -10.02
N PRO A 58 -4.04 -19.04 -9.87
CA PRO A 58 -3.96 -20.49 -9.90
C PRO A 58 -3.37 -20.99 -11.22
N ASN A 59 -2.50 -21.98 -11.13
CA ASN A 59 -1.88 -22.59 -12.30
C ASN A 59 -2.91 -23.32 -13.16
N ASN A 60 -3.10 -22.86 -14.40
CA ASN A 60 -3.97 -23.52 -15.39
C ASN A 60 -3.25 -24.51 -16.32
N ASN A 61 -1.96 -24.81 -16.05
CA ASN A 61 -1.06 -25.66 -16.84
C ASN A 61 -0.85 -25.25 -18.31
N LYS A 62 -1.38 -24.11 -18.77
CA LYS A 62 -1.32 -23.66 -20.17
C LYS A 62 -0.60 -22.33 -20.33
N ASP A 63 -0.94 -21.33 -19.52
CA ASP A 63 -0.48 -19.95 -19.67
C ASP A 63 0.49 -19.56 -18.54
N ARG A 64 1.40 -20.49 -18.21
CA ARG A 64 2.33 -20.38 -17.08
C ARG A 64 3.69 -19.81 -17.49
N LEU A 65 4.21 -18.89 -16.69
CA LEU A 65 5.60 -18.42 -16.80
C LEU A 65 6.50 -19.30 -15.91
N TRP A 66 7.43 -20.02 -16.54
CA TRP A 66 8.37 -20.92 -15.86
C TRP A 66 9.68 -20.20 -15.47
N GLY A 67 10.34 -20.69 -14.40
CA GLY A 67 11.77 -20.42 -14.16
C GLY A 67 12.15 -19.13 -13.41
N ILE A 68 11.19 -18.39 -12.85
CA ILE A 68 11.47 -17.07 -12.22
C ILE A 68 11.24 -17.02 -10.69
N ALA A 69 10.40 -17.90 -10.13
CA ALA A 69 9.90 -17.75 -8.77
C ALA A 69 10.30 -18.90 -7.83
N GLN A 70 10.65 -18.56 -6.58
CA GLN A 70 10.99 -19.52 -5.54
C GLN A 70 9.94 -19.62 -4.42
N SER A 71 9.21 -18.55 -4.09
CA SER A 71 8.21 -18.57 -3.01
C SER A 71 7.22 -17.40 -3.10
N ARG A 72 5.90 -17.69 -3.17
CA ARG A 72 4.82 -16.67 -3.21
C ARG A 72 5.05 -15.55 -4.25
N PRO A 73 5.18 -15.88 -5.55
CA PRO A 73 5.37 -14.85 -6.58
C PRO A 73 4.13 -13.99 -6.75
N GLU A 74 4.31 -12.68 -6.84
CA GLU A 74 3.24 -11.70 -7.04
C GLU A 74 3.74 -10.51 -7.88
N GLY A 75 2.87 -9.52 -8.13
CA GLY A 75 3.28 -8.24 -8.69
C GLY A 75 3.93 -8.25 -10.08
N PRO A 76 3.59 -9.11 -11.05
CA PRO A 76 4.33 -9.19 -12.31
C PRO A 76 4.34 -7.86 -13.08
N LYS A 77 5.49 -7.51 -13.64
CA LYS A 77 5.71 -6.36 -14.53
C LYS A 77 6.58 -6.80 -15.70
N MET A 78 6.12 -6.57 -16.93
CA MET A 78 6.85 -6.96 -18.13
C MET A 78 7.43 -5.73 -18.85
N TYR A 79 8.67 -5.86 -19.31
CA TYR A 79 9.39 -4.80 -20.00
C TYR A 79 10.03 -5.35 -21.26
N TYR A 80 10.11 -4.53 -22.31
CA TYR A 80 10.92 -4.85 -23.49
C TYR A 80 12.10 -3.88 -23.58
N LYS A 81 13.31 -4.42 -23.68
CA LYS A 81 14.55 -3.65 -23.86
C LYS A 81 15.58 -4.47 -24.62
N ASP A 82 16.22 -3.86 -25.62
CA ASP A 82 17.35 -4.43 -26.37
C ASP A 82 17.14 -5.88 -26.85
N GLY A 83 15.95 -6.18 -27.38
CA GLY A 83 15.64 -7.52 -27.90
C GLY A 83 15.32 -8.57 -26.83
N TRP A 84 15.08 -8.16 -25.60
CA TRP A 84 14.69 -9.00 -24.48
C TRP A 84 13.36 -8.58 -23.88
N TYR A 85 12.54 -9.56 -23.53
CA TYR A 85 11.37 -9.41 -22.67
C TYR A 85 11.81 -9.72 -21.25
N TYR A 86 11.83 -8.73 -20.37
CA TYR A 86 12.08 -8.90 -18.94
C TYR A 86 10.76 -9.07 -18.21
N LEU A 87 10.74 -9.98 -17.25
CA LEU A 87 9.66 -10.16 -16.31
C LEU A 87 10.23 -9.91 -14.92
N LEU A 88 9.75 -8.86 -14.26
CA LEU A 88 10.03 -8.51 -12.88
C LEU A 88 8.86 -8.96 -12.02
N ILE A 89 9.14 -9.63 -10.91
CA ILE A 89 8.12 -10.05 -9.94
C ILE A 89 8.54 -9.66 -8.53
N ALA A 90 7.59 -9.68 -7.61
CA ALA A 90 7.84 -9.79 -6.19
C ALA A 90 7.77 -11.25 -5.73
N GLU A 91 8.51 -11.59 -4.68
CA GLU A 91 8.40 -12.90 -4.02
C GLU A 91 8.77 -12.80 -2.53
N GLY A 92 8.57 -13.89 -1.77
CA GLY A 92 8.80 -13.95 -0.33
C GLY A 92 7.63 -13.48 0.53
N GLY A 93 6.50 -13.10 -0.08
CA GLY A 93 5.37 -12.43 0.60
C GLY A 93 5.67 -10.95 0.88
N THR A 94 4.77 -10.24 1.55
CA THR A 94 4.88 -8.77 1.74
C THR A 94 5.56 -8.34 3.05
N ASP A 95 6.17 -9.25 3.80
CA ASP A 95 6.78 -8.97 5.12
C ASP A 95 8.33 -8.96 5.05
N GLN A 96 9.04 -9.37 6.10
CA GLN A 96 10.50 -9.31 6.20
C GLN A 96 11.24 -9.98 5.03
N LEU A 97 10.70 -11.07 4.46
CA LEU A 97 11.30 -11.81 3.34
C LEU A 97 11.00 -11.23 1.94
N HIS A 98 10.24 -10.14 1.87
CA HIS A 98 9.82 -9.52 0.61
C HIS A 98 11.01 -9.05 -0.21
N ARG A 99 11.01 -9.38 -1.50
CA ARG A 99 12.08 -9.05 -2.45
C ARG A 99 11.55 -8.94 -3.87
N SER A 100 12.33 -8.33 -4.77
CA SER A 100 12.04 -8.32 -6.21
C SER A 100 13.07 -9.13 -7.00
N THR A 101 12.61 -9.96 -7.92
CA THR A 101 13.43 -10.82 -8.79
C THR A 101 13.06 -10.63 -10.25
N ILE A 102 14.02 -10.81 -11.14
CA ILE A 102 13.86 -10.62 -12.59
C ILE A 102 14.27 -11.86 -13.38
N ALA A 103 13.62 -12.08 -14.51
CA ALA A 103 14.08 -13.00 -15.55
C ALA A 103 13.89 -12.36 -16.92
N ARG A 104 14.49 -12.95 -17.96
CA ARG A 104 14.30 -12.50 -19.35
C ARG A 104 14.06 -13.63 -20.33
N SER A 105 13.46 -13.32 -21.48
CA SER A 105 13.27 -14.24 -22.59
C SER A 105 13.36 -13.52 -23.94
N LYS A 106 13.64 -14.28 -25.02
CA LYS A 106 13.56 -13.79 -26.40
C LYS A 106 12.13 -13.69 -26.92
N THR A 107 11.18 -14.34 -26.26
CA THR A 107 9.75 -14.23 -26.60
C THR A 107 8.97 -13.76 -25.37
N PRO A 108 7.83 -13.08 -25.55
CA PRO A 108 7.07 -12.61 -24.40
C PRO A 108 6.46 -13.78 -23.60
N SER A 109 6.33 -14.98 -24.19
CA SER A 109 5.82 -16.19 -23.53
C SER A 109 6.88 -17.03 -22.82
N GLY A 110 8.16 -16.68 -22.93
CA GLY A 110 9.24 -17.50 -22.37
C GLY A 110 9.81 -18.54 -23.36
N PRO A 111 10.57 -19.53 -22.86
CA PRO A 111 10.94 -19.72 -21.46
C PRO A 111 11.76 -18.55 -20.94
N PHE A 112 11.59 -18.21 -19.66
CA PHE A 112 12.34 -17.16 -18.99
C PHE A 112 13.56 -17.73 -18.29
N VAL A 113 14.70 -17.05 -18.42
CA VAL A 113 15.94 -17.36 -17.72
C VAL A 113 16.14 -16.32 -16.63
N ALA A 114 16.30 -16.78 -15.39
CA ALA A 114 16.51 -15.92 -14.23
C ALA A 114 17.75 -15.02 -14.38
N GLY A 115 17.66 -13.80 -13.85
CA GLY A 115 18.80 -12.90 -13.77
C GLY A 115 19.91 -13.46 -12.86
N PRO A 116 21.19 -13.24 -13.20
CA PRO A 116 22.33 -13.79 -12.46
C PRO A 116 22.53 -13.16 -11.07
N HIS A 117 21.90 -12.01 -10.81
CA HIS A 117 22.03 -11.24 -9.57
C HIS A 117 20.71 -11.09 -8.82
N ASN A 118 19.83 -12.09 -8.93
CA ASN A 118 18.61 -12.12 -8.12
C ASN A 118 18.92 -12.36 -6.63
N PRO A 119 18.15 -11.75 -5.71
CA PRO A 119 17.15 -10.71 -5.97
C PRO A 119 17.76 -9.36 -6.31
N LEU A 120 17.08 -8.57 -7.16
CA LEU A 120 17.49 -7.20 -7.48
C LEU A 120 17.34 -6.26 -6.28
N LEU A 121 16.38 -6.54 -5.40
CA LEU A 121 16.01 -5.70 -4.28
C LEU A 121 15.60 -6.58 -3.10
N TYR A 122 16.38 -6.55 -2.01
CA TYR A 122 16.06 -7.27 -0.78
C TYR A 122 16.81 -6.70 0.43
N ASN A 123 16.22 -5.73 1.14
CA ASN A 123 16.85 -5.17 2.34
C ASN A 123 17.06 -6.18 3.48
N GLY A 124 16.30 -7.28 3.49
CA GLY A 124 16.43 -8.31 4.52
C GLY A 124 17.79 -9.05 4.50
N GLN A 125 18.54 -9.03 3.39
CA GLN A 125 19.86 -9.69 3.33
C GLN A 125 20.90 -9.01 4.23
N TRP A 126 20.67 -7.76 4.62
CA TRP A 126 21.55 -7.02 5.55
C TRP A 126 21.08 -7.12 7.01
N GLY A 127 20.09 -7.97 7.31
CA GLY A 127 19.52 -8.18 8.64
C GLY A 127 18.20 -7.43 8.86
N PHE A 128 17.21 -8.11 9.45
CA PHE A 128 15.85 -7.58 9.63
C PHE A 128 15.74 -6.43 10.64
N ASP A 129 16.69 -6.36 11.58
CA ASP A 129 16.74 -5.33 12.63
C ASP A 129 17.89 -4.32 12.40
N ASN A 130 18.73 -4.54 11.40
CA ASN A 130 19.89 -3.69 11.12
C ASN A 130 19.52 -2.43 10.32
N LEU A 131 18.48 -2.51 9.49
CA LEU A 131 18.03 -1.39 8.65
C LEU A 131 16.62 -0.97 9.01
N THR A 132 16.37 0.34 9.04
CA THR A 132 15.02 0.91 9.21
C THR A 132 14.12 0.58 8.04
N VAL A 133 14.63 0.57 6.81
CA VAL A 133 13.85 0.24 5.61
C VAL A 133 13.86 -1.27 5.43
N GLN A 134 12.69 -1.89 5.48
CA GLN A 134 12.50 -3.35 5.37
C GLN A 134 11.34 -3.69 4.43
N SER A 135 11.14 -4.99 4.16
CA SER A 135 10.06 -5.48 3.30
C SER A 135 10.07 -4.87 1.89
N THR A 136 11.26 -4.63 1.34
CA THR A 136 11.47 -4.00 0.03
C THR A 136 11.09 -4.94 -1.11
N GLY A 137 10.07 -4.62 -1.88
CA GLY A 137 9.66 -5.45 -3.01
C GLY A 137 8.56 -4.82 -3.84
N HIS A 138 7.92 -5.61 -4.70
CA HIS A 138 6.87 -5.15 -5.59
C HIS A 138 7.33 -3.97 -6.48
N ALA A 139 8.54 -4.10 -7.02
CA ALA A 139 9.15 -3.04 -7.81
C ALA A 139 8.54 -2.87 -9.20
N THR A 140 8.66 -1.66 -9.73
CA THR A 140 8.30 -1.29 -11.11
C THR A 140 9.40 -0.38 -11.65
N LEU A 141 9.93 -0.73 -12.82
CA LEU A 141 10.92 0.05 -13.55
C LEU A 141 10.26 1.15 -14.37
N THR A 142 10.93 2.29 -14.45
CA THR A 142 10.62 3.36 -15.40
C THR A 142 11.90 3.96 -15.97
N LYS A 143 11.80 4.48 -17.20
CA LYS A 143 12.87 5.17 -17.91
C LYS A 143 12.41 6.61 -18.19
N THR A 144 13.24 7.58 -17.87
CA THR A 144 13.00 8.98 -18.20
C THR A 144 13.42 9.30 -19.65
N ASN A 145 12.98 10.44 -20.17
CA ASN A 145 13.28 10.85 -21.55
C ASN A 145 14.79 11.08 -21.79
N ASP A 146 15.53 11.51 -20.78
CA ASP A 146 16.99 11.66 -20.79
C ASP A 146 17.74 10.33 -20.57
N GLY A 147 17.01 9.22 -20.45
CA GLY A 147 17.58 7.87 -20.46
C GLY A 147 17.93 7.30 -19.09
N LEU A 148 17.71 8.03 -18.00
CA LEU A 148 17.89 7.52 -16.65
C LEU A 148 16.82 6.47 -16.32
N TRP A 149 17.21 5.48 -15.52
CA TRP A 149 16.31 4.44 -15.05
C TRP A 149 16.11 4.53 -13.54
N TYR A 150 14.87 4.26 -13.14
CA TYR A 150 14.46 4.22 -11.75
C TYR A 150 13.62 2.96 -11.49
N ALA A 151 13.65 2.50 -10.25
CA ALA A 151 12.69 1.54 -9.75
C ALA A 151 11.90 2.18 -8.61
N THR A 152 10.58 2.20 -8.73
CA THR A 152 9.68 2.48 -7.61
C THR A 152 9.23 1.18 -6.99
N PHE A 153 9.13 1.11 -5.66
CA PHE A 153 8.77 -0.12 -4.96
C PHE A 153 8.12 0.21 -3.61
N LEU A 154 7.48 -0.78 -3.01
CA LEU A 154 6.99 -0.65 -1.65
C LEU A 154 8.06 -1.08 -0.65
N ALA A 155 8.09 -0.43 0.50
CA ALA A 155 8.83 -0.89 1.68
C ALA A 155 8.15 -0.37 2.94
N ARG A 156 8.65 -0.77 4.11
CA ARG A 156 8.19 -0.29 5.41
C ARG A 156 9.34 0.37 6.16
N ARG A 157 9.03 1.38 6.97
CA ARG A 157 9.93 1.85 8.03
C ARG A 157 9.65 1.06 9.30
N ASN A 158 10.52 0.08 9.57
CA ASN A 158 10.49 -0.71 10.78
C ASN A 158 11.09 0.10 11.95
N ILE A 159 10.30 0.30 13.00
CA ILE A 159 10.64 1.04 14.21
C ILE A 159 10.26 0.16 15.38
N ASN A 160 11.26 -0.27 16.15
CA ASN A 160 11.08 -1.15 17.32
C ASN A 160 10.24 -2.40 17.00
N GLY A 161 10.51 -3.05 15.87
CA GLY A 161 9.80 -4.26 15.43
C GLY A 161 8.39 -4.04 14.86
N SER A 162 7.98 -2.78 14.62
CA SER A 162 6.67 -2.43 14.07
C SER A 162 6.76 -1.45 12.89
N SER A 163 5.71 -1.39 12.07
CA SER A 163 5.63 -0.45 10.93
C SER A 163 4.31 0.32 10.95
N PRO A 164 4.15 1.30 11.87
CA PRO A 164 2.86 1.95 12.13
C PRO A 164 2.33 2.78 10.95
N LEU A 165 3.18 3.12 9.98
CA LEU A 165 2.80 3.87 8.77
C LEU A 165 2.36 2.95 7.61
N GLY A 166 2.42 1.64 7.81
CA GLY A 166 2.16 0.65 6.77
C GLY A 166 3.25 0.61 5.69
N ARG A 167 2.86 0.21 4.49
CA ARG A 167 3.74 0.17 3.30
C ARG A 167 3.76 1.55 2.65
N GLU A 168 4.96 2.06 2.42
CA GLU A 168 5.23 3.35 1.81
C GLU A 168 5.90 3.14 0.44
N THR A 169 5.88 4.17 -0.40
CA THR A 169 6.54 4.15 -1.72
C THR A 169 7.95 4.69 -1.62
N PHE A 170 8.90 3.93 -2.16
CA PHE A 170 10.31 4.26 -2.26
C PHE A 170 10.75 4.27 -3.72
N MET A 171 11.90 4.89 -3.99
CA MET A 171 12.51 4.95 -5.31
C MET A 171 14.03 4.81 -5.22
N VAL A 172 14.63 4.10 -6.17
CA VAL A 172 16.09 3.99 -6.34
C VAL A 172 16.49 4.20 -7.80
N ASN A 173 17.74 4.59 -8.03
CA ASN A 173 18.33 4.52 -9.36
C ASN A 173 18.51 3.07 -9.81
N VAL A 174 18.47 2.86 -11.12
CA VAL A 174 18.74 1.58 -11.76
C VAL A 174 19.81 1.77 -12.81
N ASP A 175 20.91 1.05 -12.65
CA ASP A 175 21.94 0.95 -13.66
C ASP A 175 21.69 -0.30 -14.52
N TRP A 176 22.27 -0.36 -15.72
CA TRP A 176 22.22 -1.56 -16.55
C TRP A 176 23.63 -2.05 -16.83
N LYS A 177 23.93 -3.29 -16.48
CA LYS A 177 25.23 -3.92 -16.67
C LYS A 177 25.03 -5.33 -17.25
N ASP A 178 25.79 -5.65 -18.30
CA ASP A 178 25.71 -6.95 -18.98
C ASP A 178 24.26 -7.34 -19.34
N GLU A 179 23.50 -6.36 -19.84
CA GLU A 179 22.07 -6.47 -20.19
C GLU A 179 21.11 -6.74 -19.00
N TRP A 180 21.54 -6.62 -17.74
CA TRP A 180 20.69 -6.77 -16.56
C TRP A 180 20.58 -5.48 -15.75
N PRO A 181 19.41 -5.19 -15.15
CA PRO A 181 19.29 -4.04 -14.27
C PRO A 181 19.98 -4.33 -12.92
N VAL A 182 20.60 -3.31 -12.36
CA VAL A 182 21.24 -3.31 -11.04
C VAL A 182 20.60 -2.18 -10.23
N PHE A 183 19.83 -2.54 -9.20
CA PHE A 183 19.13 -1.55 -8.39
C PHE A 183 20.08 -0.98 -7.35
N ASN A 184 20.12 0.35 -7.23
CA ASN A 184 20.86 1.03 -6.18
C ASN A 184 22.33 0.57 -6.07
N GLN A 185 22.97 0.22 -7.20
CA GLN A 185 24.35 -0.32 -7.25
C GLN A 185 24.58 -1.64 -6.47
N GLY A 186 23.51 -2.35 -6.09
CA GLY A 186 23.58 -3.54 -5.24
C GLY A 186 23.66 -3.23 -3.74
N ASP A 187 23.58 -1.95 -3.35
CA ASP A 187 23.63 -1.50 -1.96
C ASP A 187 22.25 -1.53 -1.28
N PRO A 188 22.20 -1.55 0.07
CA PRO A 188 20.94 -1.43 0.81
C PRO A 188 20.23 -0.11 0.52
N VAL A 189 18.90 -0.14 0.57
CA VAL A 189 18.07 1.06 0.52
C VAL A 189 18.09 1.74 1.90
N LEU A 190 18.58 2.97 1.95
CA LEU A 190 18.70 3.77 3.17
C LEU A 190 17.91 5.07 3.05
N LEU A 191 17.31 5.54 4.16
CA LEU A 191 16.58 6.82 4.20
C LEU A 191 17.47 8.06 3.96
N SER A 192 18.77 7.92 4.21
CA SER A 192 19.76 8.99 4.03
C SER A 192 20.26 9.13 2.60
N ARG A 193 20.05 8.13 1.74
CA ARG A 193 20.58 8.11 0.38
C ARG A 193 19.66 8.88 -0.55
N GLN A 194 20.22 9.84 -1.29
CA GLN A 194 19.51 10.48 -2.39
C GLN A 194 19.59 9.63 -3.65
N ILE A 195 18.59 9.81 -4.50
CA ILE A 195 18.61 9.32 -5.87
C ILE A 195 19.28 10.37 -6.77
N LYS A 196 19.97 9.92 -7.81
CA LYS A 196 20.53 10.80 -8.84
C LYS A 196 19.44 11.27 -9.82
N PRO A 197 19.54 12.50 -10.37
CA PRO A 197 20.45 13.56 -9.92
C PRO A 197 20.03 14.08 -8.54
N GLU A 198 21.01 14.44 -7.71
CA GLU A 198 20.73 14.99 -6.38
C GLU A 198 20.11 16.39 -6.51
N VAL A 199 18.96 16.60 -5.88
CA VAL A 199 18.15 17.83 -6.02
C VAL A 199 18.28 18.78 -4.83
N GLY A 200 19.38 18.67 -4.09
CA GLY A 200 19.67 19.49 -2.92
C GLY A 200 19.02 18.98 -1.62
N PRO A 201 18.97 19.81 -0.57
CA PRO A 201 18.51 19.37 0.75
C PRO A 201 17.01 19.04 0.76
N ARG A 202 16.65 18.03 1.55
CA ARG A 202 15.25 17.63 1.75
C ARG A 202 14.49 18.78 2.42
N GLN A 203 13.42 19.25 1.78
CA GLN A 203 12.55 20.25 2.38
C GLN A 203 11.68 19.61 3.47
N VAL A 204 11.58 20.29 4.61
CA VAL A 204 10.60 19.95 5.65
C VAL A 204 9.22 20.33 5.12
N PRO A 205 8.25 19.40 5.05
CA PRO A 205 6.90 19.74 4.64
C PRO A 205 6.33 20.82 5.56
N ARG A 206 5.66 21.82 4.97
CA ARG A 206 4.92 22.81 5.77
C ARG A 206 3.84 22.14 6.59
N GLN A 207 3.49 22.75 7.72
CA GLN A 207 2.30 22.36 8.46
C GLN A 207 1.11 22.37 7.51
N TRP A 208 0.38 21.27 7.49
CA TRP A 208 -0.81 21.13 6.68
C TRP A 208 -2.02 21.57 7.52
N VAL A 209 -2.91 22.36 6.92
CA VAL A 209 -4.18 22.82 7.50
C VAL A 209 -5.23 22.82 6.39
N ASP A 210 -6.45 22.39 6.71
CA ASP A 210 -7.63 22.54 5.85
C ASP A 210 -8.69 23.24 6.66
N ASP A 211 -9.00 24.45 6.23
CA ASP A 211 -10.04 25.31 6.77
C ASP A 211 -11.40 25.00 6.13
N PHE A 212 -11.47 23.99 5.25
CA PHE A 212 -12.68 23.59 4.54
C PHE A 212 -13.36 24.74 3.76
N SER A 213 -12.59 25.77 3.38
CA SER A 213 -13.08 26.93 2.60
C SER A 213 -13.21 26.63 1.11
N ARG A 214 -12.51 25.60 0.63
CA ARG A 214 -12.54 25.17 -0.77
C ARG A 214 -13.88 24.54 -1.14
N ALA A 215 -14.24 24.66 -2.41
CA ALA A 215 -15.48 24.07 -2.95
C ALA A 215 -15.51 22.54 -2.92
N LYS A 216 -14.33 21.90 -2.98
CA LYS A 216 -14.15 20.45 -2.94
C LYS A 216 -13.22 20.09 -1.80
N LEU A 217 -13.49 18.94 -1.19
CA LEU A 217 -12.64 18.35 -0.16
C LEU A 217 -11.26 18.04 -0.75
N ASP A 218 -10.20 18.29 0.02
CA ASP A 218 -8.84 17.92 -0.38
C ASP A 218 -8.75 16.40 -0.65
N SER A 219 -8.05 16.01 -1.72
CA SER A 219 -7.98 14.61 -2.17
C SER A 219 -7.24 13.68 -1.19
N SER A 220 -6.60 14.21 -0.15
CA SER A 220 -5.99 13.42 0.91
C SER A 220 -7.00 12.81 1.90
N TRP A 221 -8.25 13.30 1.90
CA TRP A 221 -9.33 12.75 2.70
C TRP A 221 -9.99 11.56 1.98
N TYR A 222 -10.33 10.52 2.74
CA TYR A 222 -11.06 9.36 2.23
C TYR A 222 -12.08 8.84 3.24
N GLN A 223 -13.06 8.10 2.75
CA GLN A 223 -14.04 7.38 3.58
C GLN A 223 -13.69 5.89 3.64
N LEU A 224 -14.13 5.23 4.70
CA LEU A 224 -14.13 3.78 4.73
C LEU A 224 -15.27 3.28 3.84
N ARG A 225 -14.96 2.37 2.90
CA ARG A 225 -15.93 1.72 2.01
C ARG A 225 -16.71 2.73 1.15
N VAL A 226 -17.92 2.36 0.71
CA VAL A 226 -18.76 3.19 -0.17
C VAL A 226 -20.02 3.59 0.60
N PRO A 227 -20.27 4.89 0.80
CA PRO A 227 -21.45 5.35 1.54
C PRO A 227 -22.74 5.11 0.75
N TYR A 228 -23.79 4.58 1.41
CA TYR A 228 -25.13 4.46 0.80
C TYR A 228 -25.80 5.82 0.54
N THR A 229 -25.47 6.83 1.34
CA THR A 229 -25.98 8.19 1.21
C THR A 229 -24.89 9.20 1.56
N LYS A 230 -25.00 10.43 1.04
CA LYS A 230 -24.06 11.51 1.37
C LYS A 230 -24.11 11.86 2.85
N ASN A 231 -23.06 11.47 3.58
CA ASN A 231 -22.91 11.63 5.02
C ASN A 231 -21.97 12.79 5.43
N TYR A 232 -21.51 13.61 4.49
CA TYR A 232 -20.79 14.86 4.78
C TYR A 232 -21.10 15.97 3.78
N LYS A 233 -20.83 17.22 4.16
CA LYS A 233 -20.80 18.37 3.26
C LYS A 233 -19.79 19.41 3.73
N LEU A 234 -19.33 20.24 2.81
CA LEU A 234 -18.59 21.47 3.12
C LEU A 234 -19.59 22.62 3.16
N GLU A 235 -19.57 23.41 4.23
CA GLU A 235 -20.49 24.54 4.41
C GLU A 235 -19.82 25.64 5.22
N LYS A 236 -19.70 26.84 4.63
CA LYS A 236 -19.18 28.05 5.30
C LYS A 236 -17.82 27.84 6.00
N GLY A 237 -16.86 27.22 5.30
CA GLY A 237 -15.53 26.96 5.88
C GLY A 237 -15.53 25.88 6.97
N LYS A 238 -16.43 24.90 6.87
CA LYS A 238 -16.54 23.80 7.83
C LYS A 238 -16.83 22.48 7.14
N LEU A 239 -16.26 21.41 7.67
CA LEU A 239 -16.70 20.05 7.42
C LEU A 239 -17.89 19.73 8.34
N VAL A 240 -19.04 19.42 7.74
CA VAL A 240 -20.24 18.99 8.46
C VAL A 240 -20.48 17.51 8.19
N LEU A 241 -20.33 16.68 9.21
CA LEU A 241 -20.65 15.25 9.17
C LEU A 241 -22.12 15.06 9.55
N LYS A 242 -22.82 14.19 8.81
CA LYS A 242 -24.17 13.73 9.14
C LYS A 242 -24.05 12.37 9.83
N PRO A 243 -24.36 12.26 11.11
CA PRO A 243 -24.22 11.00 11.84
C PRO A 243 -25.12 9.92 11.26
N ASN A 244 -24.69 8.66 11.37
CA ASN A 244 -25.46 7.48 11.03
C ASN A 244 -25.32 6.44 12.15
N VAL A 245 -25.88 5.24 11.95
CA VAL A 245 -25.87 4.17 12.95
C VAL A 245 -24.56 3.38 12.99
N PHE A 246 -23.63 3.63 12.07
CA PHE A 246 -22.39 2.87 11.93
C PHE A 246 -21.22 3.57 12.63
N GLY A 247 -20.51 2.83 13.48
CA GLY A 247 -19.26 3.23 14.11
C GLY A 247 -18.03 2.77 13.33
N LEU A 248 -16.85 3.12 13.86
CA LEU A 248 -15.56 2.73 13.26
C LEU A 248 -15.31 1.22 13.35
N SER A 249 -15.94 0.52 14.30
CA SER A 249 -15.81 -0.93 14.47
C SER A 249 -16.80 -1.74 13.61
N ASP A 250 -17.66 -1.08 12.84
CA ASP A 250 -18.60 -1.76 11.96
C ASP A 250 -17.98 -2.03 10.59
N ARG A 251 -18.36 -3.16 9.98
CA ARG A 251 -17.99 -3.49 8.59
C ARG A 251 -18.85 -2.72 7.57
N ASP A 252 -19.10 -1.44 7.83
CA ASP A 252 -19.92 -0.55 7.00
C ASP A 252 -19.27 0.86 6.91
N THR A 253 -20.01 1.89 6.51
CA THR A 253 -19.50 3.25 6.24
C THR A 253 -19.91 4.21 7.36
N PRO A 254 -19.06 4.44 8.36
CA PRO A 254 -19.32 5.43 9.40
C PRO A 254 -19.33 6.85 8.84
N ALA A 255 -19.94 7.78 9.59
CA ALA A 255 -19.84 9.22 9.32
C ALA A 255 -18.45 9.77 9.69
N ALA A 256 -17.42 9.33 8.98
CA ALA A 256 -16.02 9.68 9.22
C ALA A 256 -15.28 10.00 7.92
N LEU A 257 -14.32 10.93 8.02
CA LEU A 257 -13.31 11.18 7.00
C LEU A 257 -11.95 10.93 7.62
N LEU A 258 -11.17 10.09 6.95
CA LEU A 258 -9.86 9.64 7.38
C LEU A 258 -8.79 10.18 6.44
N ARG A 259 -7.56 10.11 6.93
CA ARG A 259 -6.36 10.49 6.20
C ARG A 259 -5.17 9.71 6.70
N LYS A 260 -4.19 9.50 5.83
CA LYS A 260 -3.01 8.72 6.16
C LYS A 260 -2.11 9.50 7.12
N GLN A 261 -1.67 8.84 8.19
CA GLN A 261 -0.51 9.29 8.98
C GLN A 261 0.74 9.20 8.09
N LYS A 262 1.50 10.29 7.97
CA LYS A 262 2.70 10.37 7.07
C LYS A 262 4.03 10.47 7.81
N SER A 263 3.97 10.68 9.13
CA SER A 263 5.16 10.81 9.99
C SER A 263 4.94 10.06 11.29
N LEU A 264 6.03 9.48 11.81
CA LEU A 264 6.07 8.86 13.14
C LEU A 264 5.92 9.91 14.24
N ASN A 265 6.41 11.12 13.97
CA ASN A 265 6.26 12.28 14.85
C ASN A 265 5.36 13.30 14.16
N MET A 266 4.09 13.35 14.57
CA MET A 266 3.14 14.36 14.12
C MET A 266 2.06 14.62 15.16
N THR A 267 1.49 15.82 15.11
CA THR A 267 0.27 16.16 15.83
C THR A 267 -0.88 16.28 14.84
N PHE A 268 -2.01 15.67 15.17
CA PHE A 268 -3.27 15.86 14.46
C PHE A 268 -4.28 16.47 15.43
N SER A 269 -4.86 17.61 15.06
CA SER A 269 -5.89 18.30 15.83
C SER A 269 -7.05 18.68 14.92
N ALA A 270 -8.23 18.79 15.52
CA ALA A 270 -9.43 19.27 14.86
C ALA A 270 -10.20 20.15 15.85
N GLU A 271 -10.79 21.22 15.35
CA GLU A 271 -11.67 22.08 16.14
C GLU A 271 -13.13 21.66 15.92
N LEU A 272 -13.84 21.41 17.02
CA LEU A 272 -15.27 21.11 16.98
C LEU A 272 -16.09 22.39 17.16
N SER A 273 -16.74 22.82 16.09
CA SER A 273 -17.77 23.88 16.15
C SER A 273 -19.04 23.41 16.87
N SER A 274 -19.92 24.36 17.19
CA SER A 274 -21.28 24.05 17.62
C SER A 274 -22.00 23.14 16.63
N PHE A 275 -22.80 22.22 17.16
CA PHE A 275 -23.60 21.26 16.40
C PHE A 275 -25.08 21.38 16.77
N LYS A 276 -25.95 20.76 15.97
CA LYS A 276 -27.40 20.75 16.19
C LYS A 276 -27.82 19.48 16.91
N GLY A 277 -28.74 19.62 17.87
CA GLY A 277 -29.29 18.51 18.65
C GLY A 277 -28.46 18.15 19.88
N ASP A 278 -28.98 17.25 20.70
CA ASP A 278 -28.34 16.78 21.92
C ASP A 278 -27.52 15.52 21.66
N LEU A 279 -26.41 15.37 22.39
CA LEU A 279 -25.65 14.13 22.40
C LEU A 279 -26.22 13.20 23.48
N GLY A 280 -26.75 12.06 23.07
CA GLY A 280 -26.98 10.94 23.96
C GLY A 280 -25.68 10.22 24.31
N PRO A 281 -25.70 9.29 25.28
CA PRO A 281 -24.50 8.56 25.72
C PRO A 281 -23.89 7.65 24.66
N ARG A 282 -24.64 7.37 23.57
CA ARG A 282 -24.20 6.58 22.42
C ARG A 282 -23.82 7.44 21.20
N ASN A 283 -24.04 8.74 21.24
CA ASN A 283 -23.63 9.65 20.17
C ASN A 283 -22.21 10.15 20.47
N LYS A 284 -21.27 9.81 19.59
CA LYS A 284 -19.85 10.14 19.76
C LYS A 284 -19.40 11.05 18.62
N ILE A 285 -18.65 12.10 18.94
CA ILE A 285 -18.00 13.00 17.98
C ILE A 285 -16.56 13.16 18.41
N GLY A 286 -15.60 12.97 17.50
CA GLY A 286 -14.19 13.05 17.87
C GLY A 286 -13.23 12.80 16.73
N ILE A 287 -11.99 12.48 17.10
CA ILE A 287 -10.92 12.05 16.22
C ILE A 287 -10.50 10.62 16.58
N SER A 288 -9.99 9.89 15.59
CA SER A 288 -9.55 8.50 15.78
C SER A 288 -8.19 8.27 15.12
N SER A 289 -7.32 7.57 15.83
CA SER A 289 -6.19 6.85 15.25
C SER A 289 -6.69 5.46 14.82
N TYR A 290 -6.96 5.31 13.52
CA TYR A 290 -7.65 4.15 12.96
C TYR A 290 -6.69 3.25 12.16
N LEU A 291 -6.63 1.96 12.50
CA LEU A 291 -5.94 0.93 11.73
C LEU A 291 -6.95 -0.01 11.04
N SER A 292 -7.93 -0.50 11.78
CA SER A 292 -9.00 -1.38 11.28
C SER A 292 -10.24 -1.29 12.17
N GLU A 293 -11.32 -1.97 11.77
CA GLU A 293 -12.53 -2.13 12.57
C GLU A 293 -12.28 -2.83 13.93
N PHE A 294 -11.14 -3.51 14.07
CA PHE A 294 -10.74 -4.21 15.30
C PHE A 294 -9.70 -3.44 16.13
N GLN A 295 -9.10 -2.40 15.54
CA GLN A 295 -7.95 -1.69 16.10
C GLN A 295 -8.03 -0.20 15.80
N HIS A 296 -8.50 0.56 16.77
CA HIS A 296 -8.49 2.02 16.71
C HIS A 296 -8.51 2.63 18.11
N GLN A 297 -8.06 3.88 18.21
CA GLN A 297 -8.08 4.65 19.44
C GLN A 297 -8.77 5.99 19.20
N ASP A 298 -9.81 6.25 19.99
CA ASP A 298 -10.70 7.37 19.80
C ASP A 298 -10.60 8.35 20.98
N ILE A 299 -10.69 9.64 20.68
CA ILE A 299 -10.86 10.70 21.67
C ILE A 299 -11.90 11.70 21.17
N GLY A 300 -12.81 12.11 22.04
CA GLY A 300 -13.87 13.02 21.64
C GLY A 300 -14.87 13.30 22.75
N ILE A 301 -16.05 13.74 22.34
CA ILE A 301 -17.16 14.05 23.23
C ILE A 301 -18.38 13.16 22.96
N ARG A 302 -19.19 12.97 24.00
CA ARG A 302 -20.49 12.27 23.97
C ARG A 302 -21.41 12.83 25.06
N GLY A 303 -22.69 12.46 25.05
CA GLY A 303 -23.57 12.69 26.20
C GLY A 303 -23.09 11.93 27.43
N CYS A 304 -23.20 12.53 28.61
CA CYS A 304 -22.95 11.82 29.85
C CYS A 304 -24.06 10.77 30.11
N VAL A 305 -23.70 9.67 30.78
CA VAL A 305 -24.70 8.70 31.24
C VAL A 305 -25.43 9.30 32.44
N ASN A 306 -26.76 9.28 32.44
CA ASN A 306 -27.61 9.80 33.52
C ASN A 306 -27.41 11.30 33.83
N ALA A 307 -26.90 12.09 32.88
CA ALA A 307 -26.76 13.54 33.00
C ALA A 307 -26.99 14.22 31.64
N THR A 308 -27.41 15.49 31.66
CA THR A 308 -27.64 16.31 30.46
C THR A 308 -26.37 17.02 29.95
N SER A 309 -25.22 16.74 30.57
CA SER A 309 -23.93 17.35 30.22
C SER A 309 -23.18 16.57 29.12
N ILE A 310 -22.14 17.22 28.57
CA ILE A 310 -21.20 16.62 27.64
C ILE A 310 -20.02 16.03 28.41
N CYS A 311 -19.65 14.80 28.07
CA CYS A 311 -18.52 14.07 28.64
C CYS A 311 -17.42 13.90 27.59
N LEU A 312 -16.16 14.08 28.00
CA LEU A 312 -15.02 13.57 27.25
C LEU A 312 -15.01 12.04 27.30
N TYR A 313 -14.69 11.40 26.18
CA TYR A 313 -14.41 9.97 26.16
C TYR A 313 -13.06 9.69 25.51
N THR A 314 -12.42 8.63 26.00
CA THR A 314 -11.31 7.96 25.33
C THR A 314 -11.65 6.49 25.24
N GLU A 315 -11.38 5.88 24.09
CA GLU A 315 -11.67 4.47 23.87
C GLU A 315 -10.52 3.83 23.12
N LEU A 316 -10.01 2.72 23.65
CA LEU A 316 -9.00 1.90 22.98
C LEU A 316 -9.65 0.58 22.60
N ASN A 317 -9.93 0.41 21.31
CA ASN A 317 -10.40 -0.86 20.78
C ASN A 317 -9.19 -1.66 20.29
N LYS A 318 -8.90 -2.77 20.97
CA LYS A 318 -7.85 -3.73 20.61
C LYS A 318 -8.41 -5.14 20.76
N ASN A 319 -9.13 -5.63 19.76
CA ASN A 319 -9.51 -7.04 19.68
C ASN A 319 -8.37 -7.89 19.08
N GLY A 320 -7.19 -7.86 19.71
CA GLY A 320 -6.08 -8.75 19.40
C GLY A 320 -5.87 -9.77 20.52
N THR A 321 -5.57 -11.01 20.17
CA THR A 321 -5.06 -11.99 21.13
C THR A 321 -3.77 -11.44 21.74
N GLN A 322 -3.77 -11.16 23.05
CA GLN A 322 -2.51 -10.98 23.79
C GLN A 322 -2.01 -12.37 24.16
N GLU A 323 -0.98 -12.87 23.46
CA GLU A 323 -0.15 -13.91 24.02
C GLU A 323 0.79 -13.26 25.04
N VAL A 324 0.51 -13.50 26.31
CA VAL A 324 1.45 -13.20 27.40
C VAL A 324 2.30 -14.45 27.58
N ILE A 325 3.60 -14.35 27.32
CA ILE A 325 4.55 -15.39 27.74
C ILE A 325 4.59 -15.35 29.27
N VAL A 326 3.85 -16.27 29.90
CA VAL A 326 4.01 -16.56 31.32
C VAL A 326 5.29 -17.38 31.43
N SER A 327 6.34 -16.74 31.92
CA SER A 327 7.68 -17.27 32.16
C SER A 327 7.82 -18.81 32.12
N GLU A 328 8.73 -19.30 31.26
CA GLU A 328 9.26 -20.67 31.37
C GLU A 328 10.08 -20.78 32.66
N LYS A 329 9.46 -21.20 33.76
CA LYS A 329 10.18 -22.06 34.70
C LYS A 329 10.22 -23.45 34.08
N LYS A 330 11.34 -23.78 33.43
CA LYS A 330 11.65 -25.17 33.12
C LYS A 330 11.49 -26.01 34.40
N PRO A 331 10.76 -27.13 34.39
CA PRO A 331 10.82 -28.07 35.50
C PRO A 331 12.27 -28.54 35.61
N GLN A 332 12.91 -28.29 36.75
CA GLN A 332 14.07 -29.07 37.14
C GLN A 332 13.55 -30.47 37.47
N TYR A 333 13.75 -31.40 36.54
CA TYR A 333 13.71 -32.81 36.88
C TYR A 333 15.02 -33.12 37.60
N THR A 334 14.92 -33.41 38.90
CA THR A 334 15.97 -34.05 39.70
C THR A 334 16.26 -35.45 39.21
#